data_AF-A0A132T4P3-F1
#
_entry.id   AF-A0A132T4P3-F1
#
_cell.length_a   1.000
_cell.length_b   1.000
_cell.length_c   1.000
_cell.angle_alpha   90.00
_cell.angle_beta   90.00
_cell.angle_gamma   90.00
#
_symmetry.space_group_name_H-M   'P 1'
#
loop_
_entity.id
_entity.type
_entity.pdbx_description
1 polymer ?
#
loop_
_entity_poly.entity_id
_entity_poly.type
_entity_poly.pdbx_seq_one_letter_code
_entity_poly.pdbx_strand_id
1 'polypeptide(L)'
;MPRTDENGRQLKALLDYLLDGEIDAKDIIDALGISSSTYYRRIKEADYPSAEELRLVADRFALSYPDLQIQFGLMSRQEVWQYIEATGPGPLVVAATPETTQRVETARPRRLSDLTPRLDAPPL
;
A
#
# COMPACT_ATOMS: atom_id res chain seq x y z
N MET A 1 -19.95 -1.46 -4.56
CA MET A 1 -19.35 -1.90 -5.84
C MET A 1 -17.85 -1.76 -5.67
N PRO A 2 -17.04 -2.75 -6.07
CA PRO A 2 -15.59 -2.63 -6.04
C PRO A 2 -15.13 -1.45 -6.90
N ARG A 3 -13.95 -0.92 -6.59
CA ARG A 3 -13.30 0.14 -7.36
C ARG A 3 -12.94 -0.40 -8.74
N THR A 4 -13.15 0.44 -9.75
CA THR A 4 -12.90 0.11 -11.16
C THR A 4 -11.90 1.10 -11.75
N ASP A 5 -11.24 0.71 -12.83
CA ASP A 5 -10.31 1.59 -13.54
C ASP A 5 -11.06 2.72 -14.28
N GLU A 6 -10.30 3.60 -14.95
CA GLU A 6 -10.81 4.68 -15.80
C GLU A 6 -11.82 4.19 -16.87
N ASN A 7 -11.72 2.93 -17.28
CA ASN A 7 -12.56 2.27 -18.29
C ASN A 7 -13.67 1.39 -17.68
N GLY A 8 -13.88 1.42 -16.37
CA GLY A 8 -14.89 0.60 -15.68
C GLY A 8 -14.51 -0.89 -15.51
N ARG A 9 -13.24 -1.25 -15.72
CA ARG A 9 -12.70 -2.61 -15.58
C ARG A 9 -12.26 -2.87 -14.15
N GLN A 10 -12.43 -4.11 -13.70
CA GLN A 10 -11.87 -4.58 -12.43
C GLN A 10 -10.37 -4.91 -12.59
N LEU A 11 -9.65 -5.04 -11.47
CA LEU A 11 -8.22 -5.34 -11.46
C LEU A 11 -7.83 -6.51 -12.37
N LYS A 12 -8.51 -7.65 -12.29
CA LYS A 12 -8.20 -8.78 -13.19
C LYS A 12 -8.27 -8.35 -14.66
N ALA A 13 -9.35 -7.70 -15.09
CA ALA A 13 -9.54 -7.33 -16.48
C ALA A 13 -8.52 -6.28 -16.96
N LEU A 14 -8.09 -5.37 -16.08
CA LEU A 14 -7.00 -4.45 -16.39
C LEU A 14 -5.68 -5.21 -16.57
N LEU A 15 -5.34 -6.11 -15.64
CA LEU A 15 -4.10 -6.88 -15.73
C LEU A 15 -4.09 -7.82 -16.93
N ASP A 16 -5.23 -8.45 -17.22
CA ASP A 16 -5.46 -9.29 -18.41
C ASP A 16 -5.17 -8.48 -19.68
N TYR A 17 -5.62 -7.24 -19.75
CA TYR A 17 -5.33 -6.34 -20.86
C TYR A 17 -3.85 -5.90 -20.93
N LEU A 18 -3.23 -5.60 -19.79
CA LEU A 18 -1.83 -5.16 -19.72
C LEU A 18 -0.82 -6.27 -20.00
N LEU A 19 -1.23 -7.53 -19.80
CA LEU A 19 -0.40 -8.72 -19.91
C LEU A 19 -0.88 -9.66 -21.04
N ASP A 20 -1.54 -9.12 -22.06
CA ASP A 20 -1.98 -9.83 -23.26
C ASP A 20 -2.81 -11.11 -23.02
N GLY A 21 -3.57 -11.17 -21.91
CA GLY A 21 -4.46 -12.27 -21.56
C GLY A 21 -3.77 -13.45 -20.86
N GLU A 22 -2.51 -13.34 -20.48
CA GLU A 22 -1.74 -14.41 -19.82
C GLU A 22 -1.94 -14.47 -18.29
N ILE A 23 -3.00 -13.87 -17.74
CA ILE A 23 -3.24 -13.83 -16.29
C ILE A 23 -4.48 -14.63 -15.85
N ASP A 24 -4.25 -15.57 -14.94
CA ASP A 24 -5.31 -16.26 -14.22
C ASP A 24 -5.60 -15.61 -12.87
N ALA A 25 -6.78 -15.91 -12.32
CA ALA A 25 -7.09 -15.50 -10.95
C ALA A 25 -6.08 -16.07 -9.94
N LYS A 26 -5.48 -17.24 -10.25
CA LYS A 26 -4.46 -17.86 -9.42
C LYS A 26 -3.20 -17.00 -9.34
N ASP A 27 -2.75 -16.40 -10.44
CA ASP A 27 -1.56 -15.55 -10.43
C ASP A 27 -1.77 -14.30 -9.56
N ILE A 28 -2.98 -13.74 -9.57
CA ILE A 28 -3.35 -12.63 -8.70
C ILE A 28 -3.39 -13.07 -7.24
N ILE A 29 -3.97 -14.24 -6.94
CA ILE A 29 -3.99 -14.81 -5.58
C ILE A 29 -2.56 -15.01 -5.06
N ASP A 30 -1.69 -15.58 -5.90
CA ASP A 30 -0.28 -15.80 -5.60
C ASP A 30 0.48 -14.46 -5.42
N ALA A 31 0.18 -13.44 -6.24
CA ALA A 31 0.74 -12.09 -6.11
C ALA A 31 0.36 -11.44 -4.77
N LEU A 32 -0.90 -11.60 -4.36
CA LEU A 32 -1.42 -11.03 -3.12
C LEU A 32 -0.99 -11.81 -1.88
N GLY A 33 -0.49 -13.04 -2.03
CA GLY A 33 -0.07 -13.90 -0.91
C GLY A 33 -1.22 -14.29 0.02
N ILE A 34 -2.46 -14.34 -0.49
CA ILE A 34 -3.67 -14.66 0.28
C ILE A 34 -4.28 -15.98 -0.18
N SER A 35 -5.22 -16.52 0.61
CA SER A 35 -5.99 -17.68 0.19
C SER A 35 -7.01 -17.33 -0.91
N SER A 36 -7.37 -18.32 -1.75
CA SER A 36 -8.45 -18.15 -2.74
C SER A 36 -9.77 -17.71 -2.11
N SER A 37 -10.10 -18.22 -0.91
CA SER A 37 -11.32 -17.83 -0.18
C SER A 37 -11.29 -16.35 0.21
N THR A 38 -10.14 -15.85 0.65
CA THR A 38 -9.95 -14.42 0.97
C THR A 38 -10.09 -13.58 -0.30
N TYR A 39 -9.45 -13.99 -1.39
CA TYR A 39 -9.51 -13.29 -2.67
C TYR A 39 -10.95 -13.11 -3.18
N TYR A 40 -11.72 -14.19 -3.27
CA TYR A 40 -13.11 -14.12 -3.76
C TYR A 40 -14.04 -13.31 -2.85
N ARG A 41 -13.68 -13.11 -1.58
CA ARG A 41 -14.37 -12.18 -0.69
C ARG A 41 -13.96 -10.73 -1.02
N ARG A 42 -12.66 -10.46 -1.08
CA ARG A 42 -12.07 -9.13 -1.32
C ARG A 42 -12.55 -8.51 -2.63
N ILE A 43 -12.60 -9.26 -3.73
CA ILE A 43 -13.04 -8.72 -5.03
C ILE A 43 -14.48 -8.18 -5.04
N LYS A 44 -15.28 -8.49 -4.01
CA LYS A 44 -16.65 -8.00 -3.84
C LYS A 44 -16.73 -6.77 -2.91
N GLU A 45 -15.66 -6.49 -2.18
CA GLU A 45 -15.57 -5.37 -1.24
C GLU A 45 -15.39 -4.06 -2.01
N ALA A 46 -15.90 -2.96 -1.46
CA ALA A 46 -15.95 -1.67 -2.16
C ALA A 46 -14.59 -0.97 -2.22
N ASP A 47 -13.69 -1.29 -1.29
CA ASP A 47 -12.34 -0.76 -1.18
C ASP A 47 -11.32 -1.48 -2.07
N TYR A 48 -11.71 -2.63 -2.66
CA TYR A 48 -10.85 -3.38 -3.56
C TYR A 48 -10.81 -2.78 -4.97
N PRO A 49 -9.63 -2.64 -5.60
CA PRO A 49 -8.31 -2.90 -5.02
C PRO A 49 -7.80 -1.73 -4.16
N SER A 50 -7.14 -2.08 -3.06
CA SER A 50 -6.44 -1.15 -2.17
C SER A 50 -5.03 -0.81 -2.68
N ALA A 51 -4.42 0.25 -2.12
CA ALA A 51 -3.08 0.69 -2.49
C ALA A 51 -2.00 -0.38 -2.23
N GLU A 52 -2.14 -1.18 -1.17
CA GLU A 52 -1.16 -2.25 -0.88
C GLU A 52 -1.34 -3.44 -1.83
N GLU A 53 -2.58 -3.81 -2.15
CA GLU A 53 -2.85 -4.88 -3.13
C GLU A 53 -2.31 -4.51 -4.52
N LEU A 54 -2.46 -3.25 -4.93
CA LEU A 54 -1.84 -2.77 -6.17
C LEU A 54 -0.31 -2.79 -6.10
N ARG A 55 0.29 -2.53 -4.93
CA ARG A 55 1.75 -2.57 -4.74
C ARG A 55 2.29 -3.98 -4.93
N LEU A 56 1.63 -4.96 -4.31
CA LEU A 56 2.00 -6.38 -4.41
C LEU A 56 1.86 -6.91 -5.83
N VAL A 57 0.76 -6.55 -6.50
CA VAL A 57 0.52 -6.92 -7.91
C VAL A 57 1.54 -6.23 -8.83
N ALA A 58 1.82 -4.94 -8.62
CA ALA A 58 2.81 -4.22 -9.39
C ALA A 58 4.20 -4.87 -9.28
N ASP A 59 4.62 -5.19 -8.06
CA ASP A 59 5.90 -5.87 -7.79
C ASP A 59 5.97 -7.24 -8.47
N ARG A 60 4.90 -8.04 -8.36
CA ARG A 60 4.85 -9.39 -8.93
C ARG A 60 4.92 -9.41 -10.46
N PHE A 61 4.21 -8.50 -11.12
CA PHE A 61 4.11 -8.47 -12.58
C PHE A 61 5.05 -7.44 -13.23
N ALA A 62 5.96 -6.84 -12.44
CA ALA A 62 6.86 -5.78 -12.89
C ALA A 62 6.14 -4.60 -13.58
N LEU A 63 4.97 -4.24 -13.05
CA LEU A 63 4.16 -3.11 -13.54
C LEU A 63 4.49 -1.84 -12.76
N SER A 64 4.21 -0.68 -13.38
CA SER A 64 4.35 0.61 -12.71
C SER A 64 3.28 0.79 -11.64
N TYR A 65 3.69 0.79 -10.37
CA TYR A 65 2.80 1.04 -9.24
C TYR A 65 2.08 2.40 -9.33
N PRO A 66 2.76 3.53 -9.65
CA PRO A 66 2.10 4.81 -9.82
C PRO A 66 1.05 4.82 -10.92
N ASP A 67 1.27 4.10 -12.03
CA ASP A 67 0.27 4.00 -13.10
C ASP A 67 -0.97 3.24 -12.62
N LEU A 68 -0.83 2.15 -11.87
CA LEU A 68 -1.98 1.44 -11.30
C LEU A 68 -2.75 2.31 -10.30
N GLN A 69 -2.06 3.11 -9.48
CA GLN A 69 -2.72 4.05 -8.58
C GLN A 69 -3.55 5.10 -9.34
N ILE A 70 -3.04 5.59 -10.47
CA ILE A 70 -3.79 6.51 -11.35
C ILE A 70 -4.98 5.81 -11.97
N GLN A 71 -4.79 4.62 -12.54
CA GLN A 71 -5.86 3.86 -13.19
C GLN A 71 -7.05 3.61 -12.26
N PHE A 72 -6.80 3.27 -10.98
CA PHE A 72 -7.84 3.04 -9.99
C PHE A 72 -8.28 4.31 -9.24
N GLY A 73 -7.79 5.49 -9.61
CA GLY A 73 -8.16 6.75 -8.96
C GLY A 73 -7.75 6.85 -7.49
N LEU A 74 -6.71 6.12 -7.09
CA LEU A 74 -6.09 6.24 -5.77
C LEU A 74 -5.16 7.45 -5.68
N MET A 75 -4.65 7.91 -6.82
CA MET A 75 -3.77 9.07 -6.93
C MET A 75 -3.95 9.70 -8.31
N SER A 76 -3.96 11.02 -8.40
CA SER A 76 -3.97 11.71 -9.69
C SER A 76 -2.56 11.75 -10.30
N ARG A 77 -2.50 11.92 -11.62
CA ARG A 77 -1.21 12.08 -12.32
C ARG A 77 -0.42 13.28 -11.79
N GLN A 78 -1.11 14.35 -11.38
CA GLN A 78 -0.47 15.53 -10.80
C GLN A 78 0.13 15.20 -9.43
N GLU A 79 -0.61 14.49 -8.58
CA GLU A 79 -0.11 14.04 -7.27
C GLU A 79 1.12 13.12 -7.42
N VAL A 80 1.11 12.19 -8.38
CA VAL A 80 2.27 11.34 -8.66
C VAL A 80 3.49 12.18 -9.05
N TRP A 81 3.33 13.16 -9.94
CA TRP A 81 4.41 14.07 -10.30
C TRP A 81 4.96 14.85 -9.10
N GLN A 82 4.08 15.41 -8.27
CA GLN A 82 4.46 16.11 -7.05
C GLN A 82 5.18 15.20 -6.07
N TYR A 83 4.75 13.93 -5.95
CA TYR A 83 5.41 12.96 -5.09
C TYR A 83 6.82 12.61 -5.59
N ILE A 84 6.99 12.39 -6.89
CA ILE A 84 8.30 12.11 -7.50
C ILE A 84 9.23 13.32 -7.36
N GLU A 85 8.71 14.53 -7.57
CA GLU A 85 9.47 15.78 -7.41
C GLU A 85 9.90 16.00 -5.95
N ALA A 86 8.99 15.76 -5.01
CA ALA A 86 9.27 15.83 -3.57
C ALA A 86 10.21 14.72 -3.08
N THR A 87 10.24 13.57 -3.76
CA THR A 87 11.06 12.39 -3.43
C THR A 87 12.28 12.24 -4.36
N GLY A 88 12.66 13.30 -5.10
CA GLY A 88 13.89 13.35 -5.89
C GLY A 88 15.14 12.97 -5.07
N PRO A 89 16.29 12.64 -5.70
CA PRO A 89 17.33 11.69 -5.23
C PRO A 89 17.98 12.05 -3.88
N GLY A 90 17.21 11.89 -2.82
CA GLY A 90 17.57 11.98 -1.42
C GLY A 90 16.97 10.77 -0.70
N PRO A 91 17.59 10.31 0.41
CA PRO A 91 17.27 9.03 1.01
C PRO A 91 15.78 8.90 1.34
N LEU A 92 15.19 7.80 0.88
CA LEU A 92 13.80 7.39 1.06
C LEU A 92 13.43 7.44 2.55
N VAL A 93 12.81 8.54 2.98
CA VAL A 93 12.05 8.57 4.22
C VAL A 93 10.62 8.22 3.84
N VAL A 94 10.20 7.01 4.19
CA VAL A 94 8.81 6.55 4.06
C VAL A 94 7.94 7.50 4.90
N ALA A 95 7.33 8.48 4.25
CA ALA A 95 6.27 9.27 4.85
C ALA A 95 4.97 8.48 4.74
N ALA A 96 4.66 7.70 5.77
CA ALA A 96 3.31 7.23 5.99
C ALA A 96 2.39 8.46 6.10
N THR A 97 1.38 8.55 5.25
CA THR A 97 0.31 9.55 5.36
C THR A 97 -0.37 9.42 6.73
N PRO A 98 -0.61 10.53 7.46
CA PRO A 98 -1.28 10.47 8.74
C PRO A 98 -2.80 10.36 8.53
N GLU A 99 -3.35 9.18 8.80
CA GLU A 99 -4.78 9.02 9.03
C GLU A 99 -5.08 9.39 10.49
N THR A 100 -5.69 10.55 10.67
CA THR A 100 -6.53 11.01 11.80
C THR A 100 -6.16 10.46 13.18
N THR A 101 -5.27 11.16 13.88
CA THR A 101 -5.19 11.05 15.34
C THR A 101 -6.01 12.17 15.95
N GLN A 102 -7.12 11.76 16.57
CA GLN A 102 -7.80 12.53 17.60
C GLN A 102 -6.78 13.08 18.60
N ARG A 103 -6.97 14.33 18.98
CA ARG A 103 -6.26 15.03 20.05
C ARG A 103 -6.01 14.14 21.26
N VAL A 104 -4.75 13.76 21.48
CA VAL A 104 -4.18 13.45 22.79
C VAL A 104 -2.77 14.03 22.81
N GLU A 105 -2.57 15.11 23.57
CA GLU A 105 -1.24 15.51 24.01
C GLU A 105 -0.57 14.33 24.69
N THR A 106 0.60 13.91 24.23
CA THR A 106 1.62 13.27 25.09
C THR A 106 2.97 13.14 24.38
N ALA A 107 3.93 13.89 24.93
CA ALA A 107 5.36 13.62 25.06
C ALA A 107 6.13 12.91 23.92
N ARG A 108 7.12 13.64 23.40
CA ARG A 108 8.21 13.15 22.54
C ARG A 108 8.78 11.81 23.04
N PRO A 109 9.05 10.82 22.16
CA PRO A 109 9.72 9.59 22.56
C PRO A 109 11.17 9.88 22.98
N ARG A 110 11.50 9.59 24.23
CA ARG A 110 12.89 9.62 24.73
C ARG A 110 13.67 8.49 24.08
N ARG A 111 14.92 8.78 23.69
CA ARG A 111 15.80 7.82 23.04
C ARG A 111 16.23 6.75 24.05
N LEU A 112 16.44 5.53 23.58
CA LEU A 112 16.87 4.39 24.41
C LEU A 112 18.20 4.67 25.16
N SER A 113 19.03 5.57 24.62
CA SER A 113 20.28 6.04 25.22
C SER A 113 20.10 6.92 26.47
N ASP A 114 18.88 7.41 26.74
CA ASP A 114 18.55 8.20 27.93
C ASP A 114 18.06 7.33 29.10
N LEU A 115 18.00 6.01 28.94
CA LEU A 115 17.64 5.07 30.01
C LEU A 115 18.86 4.76 30.87
N THR A 116 19.02 5.51 31.96
CA THR A 116 19.93 5.14 33.04
C THR A 116 19.36 3.95 33.83
N PRO A 117 20.14 2.88 34.05
CA PRO A 117 19.73 1.78 34.93
C PRO A 117 19.48 2.32 36.35
N ARG A 118 18.32 2.00 36.94
CA ARG A 118 18.06 2.29 38.35
C ARG A 118 18.93 1.38 39.22
N LEU A 119 19.78 1.99 40.06
CA LEU A 119 20.70 1.32 40.97
C LEU A 119 20.09 0.92 42.33
N ASP A 120 18.80 1.21 42.55
CA ASP A 120 18.10 0.90 43.81
C ASP A 120 17.24 -0.37 43.70
N ALA A 121 17.88 -1.52 43.50
CA ALA A 121 17.26 -2.81 43.79
C ALA A 121 17.71 -3.26 45.19
N PRO A 122 16.79 -3.45 46.16
CA PRO A 122 17.15 -3.97 47.47
C PRO A 122 17.61 -5.44 47.35
N PRO A 123 18.69 -5.85 48.04
CA PRO A 123 19.21 -7.21 47.96
C PRO A 123 18.24 -8.21 48.60
N LEU A 124 18.14 -9.40 48.00
CA LEU A 124 17.46 -10.58 48.57
C LEU A 124 18.22 -11.13 49.78
#